data_AF-A0A9P8JGV8-F1
#
_entry.id   AF-A0A9P8JGV8-F1
#
_cell.length_a   1.000
_cell.length_b   1.000
_cell.length_c   1.000
_cell.angle_alpha   90.00
_cell.angle_beta   90.00
_cell.angle_gamma   90.00
#
_symmetry.space_group_name_H-M   'P 1'
#
loop_
_entity.id
_entity.type
_entity.pdbx_description
1 polymer ?
#
loop_
_entity_poly.entity_id
_entity_poly.type
_entity_poly.pdbx_seq_one_letter_code
_entity_poly.pdbx_strand_id
1 'polypeptide(L)'
;AATSVLLQGNAKIATKKIFFLPDGSGSATSYVSIPNIGPDVAAFGLNCPFMKSPTDWTCGIETVSLLYLAEIKRRQPQGPYIIGGWSAGGVIAYAVAQALLANGEEVERLLLLDSPCPVNLAPLPQRLHVFFNEIGLLGTGDPSKTPKWLLPHFSAAIRSLSDYEPQPSLKPIKTYAIWCRDGVAGNPGDPRPPPAEEEDPAPMKWLLNHRTDFTDNGWAQLCGNEMKFGVMGGNHFTMMKEPHAQELGKLIQEGLQI
;
A
#
# COMPACT_ATOMS: atom_id res chain seq x y z
N ALA A 1 1.64 12.68 -15.73
CA ALA A 1 0.36 12.61 -15.00
C ALA A 1 0.14 11.17 -14.52
N ALA A 2 -0.50 10.98 -13.36
CA ALA A 2 -0.89 9.64 -12.92
C ALA A 2 -1.97 9.07 -13.84
N THR A 3 -2.08 7.74 -13.90
CA THR A 3 -3.13 7.05 -14.67
C THR A 3 -3.77 5.96 -13.83
N SER A 4 -4.97 5.53 -14.18
CA SER A 4 -5.65 4.41 -13.52
C SER A 4 -6.24 3.41 -14.50
N VAL A 5 -6.34 2.15 -14.05
CA VAL A 5 -7.02 1.05 -14.75
C VAL A 5 -8.14 0.49 -13.88
N LEU A 6 -9.23 0.07 -14.52
CA LEU A 6 -10.29 -0.69 -13.86
C LEU A 6 -9.79 -2.13 -13.69
N LEU A 7 -9.65 -2.59 -12.45
CA LEU A 7 -9.14 -3.92 -12.12
C LEU A 7 -10.27 -4.96 -12.06
N GLN A 8 -11.43 -4.56 -11.53
CA GLN A 8 -12.60 -5.42 -11.37
C GLN A 8 -13.88 -4.60 -11.23
N GLY A 9 -15.03 -5.26 -11.42
CA GLY A 9 -16.35 -4.66 -11.38
C GLY A 9 -16.71 -3.88 -12.63
N ASN A 10 -17.81 -3.12 -12.56
CA ASN A 10 -18.29 -2.28 -13.65
C ASN A 10 -18.57 -0.85 -13.20
N ALA A 11 -17.66 0.06 -13.54
CA ALA A 11 -17.69 1.45 -13.11
C ALA A 11 -18.92 2.27 -13.57
N LYS A 12 -19.72 1.74 -14.52
CA LYS A 12 -20.95 2.40 -14.98
C LYS A 12 -22.16 2.11 -14.08
N ILE A 13 -22.16 0.98 -13.39
CA ILE A 13 -23.30 0.51 -12.56
C ILE A 13 -22.93 0.39 -11.08
N ALA A 14 -21.64 0.32 -10.75
CA ALA A 14 -21.17 0.22 -9.37
C ALA A 14 -21.64 1.41 -8.53
N THR A 15 -22.15 1.12 -7.34
CA THR A 15 -22.56 2.13 -6.35
C THR A 15 -21.37 2.61 -5.52
N LYS A 16 -20.30 1.80 -5.43
CA LYS A 16 -19.04 2.15 -4.76
C LYS A 16 -17.85 2.00 -5.70
N LYS A 17 -16.93 2.96 -5.63
CA LYS A 17 -15.63 2.87 -6.32
C LYS A 17 -14.50 2.92 -5.30
N ILE A 18 -13.55 2.01 -5.45
CA ILE A 18 -12.36 1.93 -4.61
C ILE A 18 -11.16 2.31 -5.46
N PHE A 19 -10.29 3.15 -4.91
CA PHE A 19 -9.04 3.54 -5.56
C PHE A 19 -7.84 3.02 -4.79
N PHE A 20 -7.14 2.05 -5.36
CA PHE A 20 -5.90 1.50 -4.83
C PHE A 20 -4.69 2.28 -5.36
N LEU A 21 -3.96 2.91 -4.44
CA LEU A 21 -2.74 3.66 -4.73
C LEU A 21 -1.56 2.70 -4.91
N PRO A 22 -0.60 2.96 -5.80
CA PRO A 22 0.45 1.99 -6.12
C PRO A 22 1.35 1.68 -4.90
N ASP A 23 1.77 0.42 -4.76
CA ASP A 23 2.80 0.02 -3.81
C ASP A 23 4.20 0.46 -4.29
N GLY A 24 5.27 -0.02 -3.62
CA GLY A 24 6.65 0.30 -3.98
C GLY A 24 7.03 -0.02 -5.44
N SER A 25 6.32 -0.95 -6.09
CA SER A 25 6.50 -1.25 -7.51
C SER A 25 6.04 -0.13 -8.46
N GLY A 26 5.12 0.73 -8.03
CA GLY A 26 4.53 1.77 -8.87
C GLY A 26 3.38 1.30 -9.78
N SER A 27 2.98 0.03 -9.75
CA SER A 27 2.02 -0.54 -10.70
C SER A 27 0.65 -0.82 -10.08
N ALA A 28 -0.41 -0.48 -10.82
CA ALA A 28 -1.79 -0.88 -10.51
C ALA A 28 -1.97 -2.41 -10.51
N THR A 29 -1.11 -3.14 -11.23
CA THR A 29 -1.24 -4.59 -11.39
C THR A 29 -0.97 -5.37 -10.11
N SER A 30 -0.39 -4.76 -9.08
CA SER A 30 -0.17 -5.41 -7.78
C SER A 30 -1.47 -5.89 -7.13
N TYR A 31 -2.60 -5.29 -7.51
CA TYR A 31 -3.93 -5.56 -6.94
C TYR A 31 -4.77 -6.57 -7.74
N VAL A 32 -4.27 -7.10 -8.87
CA VAL A 32 -5.08 -7.97 -9.79
C VAL A 32 -5.48 -9.31 -9.18
N SER A 33 -4.74 -9.77 -8.18
CA SER A 33 -5.01 -11.03 -7.47
C SER A 33 -6.13 -10.91 -6.45
N ILE A 34 -6.50 -9.69 -6.03
CA ILE A 34 -7.63 -9.48 -5.14
C ILE A 34 -8.89 -9.95 -5.88
N PRO A 35 -9.64 -10.93 -5.34
CA PRO A 35 -10.84 -11.45 -5.99
C PRO A 35 -11.92 -10.37 -6.07
N ASN A 36 -12.99 -10.65 -6.82
CA ASN A 36 -14.09 -9.71 -6.95
C ASN A 36 -14.67 -9.33 -5.58
N ILE A 37 -14.56 -8.05 -5.21
CA ILE A 37 -14.93 -7.51 -3.90
C ILE A 37 -16.45 -7.45 -3.74
N GLY A 38 -17.21 -7.27 -4.82
CA GLY A 38 -18.67 -7.33 -4.74
C GLY A 38 -19.33 -6.95 -6.06
N PRO A 39 -20.63 -7.29 -6.22
CA PRO A 39 -21.36 -6.99 -7.45
C PRO A 39 -21.53 -5.48 -7.72
N ASP A 40 -21.57 -4.68 -6.66
CA ASP A 40 -21.80 -3.23 -6.74
C ASP A 40 -20.52 -2.38 -6.54
N VAL A 41 -19.36 -3.02 -6.56
CA VAL A 41 -18.05 -2.38 -6.35
C VAL A 41 -17.25 -2.37 -7.64
N ALA A 42 -16.68 -1.22 -7.98
CA ALA A 42 -15.65 -1.11 -9.02
C ALA A 42 -14.30 -0.73 -8.38
N ALA A 43 -13.27 -1.55 -8.57
CA ALA A 43 -11.93 -1.26 -8.05
C ALA A 43 -11.01 -0.74 -9.15
N PHE A 44 -10.40 0.41 -8.90
CA PHE A 44 -9.38 1.02 -9.75
C PHE A 44 -8.01 0.88 -9.09
N GLY A 45 -7.00 0.54 -9.88
CA GLY A 45 -5.60 0.65 -9.48
C GLY A 45 -4.93 1.82 -10.17
N LEU A 46 -4.15 2.60 -9.44
CA LEU A 46 -3.39 3.72 -9.97
C LEU A 46 -1.95 3.32 -10.30
N ASN A 47 -1.39 3.90 -11.35
CA ASN A 47 0.01 3.75 -11.74
C ASN A 47 0.80 5.00 -11.38
N CYS A 48 1.99 4.80 -10.83
CA CYS A 48 2.93 5.88 -10.56
C CYS A 48 3.35 6.56 -11.88
N PRO A 49 3.26 7.90 -11.98
CA PRO A 49 3.71 8.63 -13.17
C PRO A 49 5.22 8.49 -13.43
N PHE A 50 6.00 8.13 -12.41
CA PHE A 50 7.46 7.99 -12.46
C PHE A 50 7.93 6.54 -12.59
N MET A 51 7.03 5.58 -12.83
CA MET A 51 7.36 4.14 -12.87
C MET A 51 8.52 3.81 -13.82
N LYS A 52 8.61 4.49 -14.98
CA LYS A 52 9.68 4.29 -15.98
C LYS A 52 10.81 5.33 -15.90
N SER A 53 10.66 6.35 -15.08
CA SER A 53 11.67 7.39 -14.85
C SER A 53 11.78 7.72 -13.34
N PRO A 54 12.14 6.74 -12.50
CA PRO A 54 12.08 6.90 -11.04
C PRO A 54 13.03 7.98 -10.50
N THR A 55 14.06 8.36 -11.26
CA THR A 55 14.94 9.49 -10.95
C THR A 55 14.23 10.85 -10.97
N ASP A 56 13.09 10.94 -11.66
CA ASP A 56 12.31 12.18 -11.78
C ASP A 56 11.34 12.35 -10.60
N TRP A 57 11.17 11.33 -9.75
CA TRP A 57 10.34 11.42 -8.55
C TRP A 57 11.09 12.17 -7.44
N THR A 58 11.15 13.50 -7.57
CA THR A 58 11.84 14.40 -6.64
C THR A 58 10.89 15.23 -5.78
N CYS A 59 9.59 15.18 -6.06
CA CYS A 59 8.59 16.08 -5.48
C CYS A 59 7.98 15.61 -4.14
N GLY A 60 8.41 14.47 -3.60
CA GLY A 60 7.90 13.91 -2.35
C GLY A 60 6.50 13.27 -2.46
N ILE A 61 5.98 12.78 -1.33
CA ILE A 61 4.69 12.08 -1.24
C ILE A 61 3.53 13.06 -1.33
N GLU A 62 3.64 14.25 -0.75
CA GLU A 62 2.60 15.28 -0.74
C GLU A 62 2.27 15.72 -2.17
N THR A 63 3.30 16.08 -2.94
CA THR A 63 3.11 16.58 -4.30
C THR A 63 2.63 15.48 -5.25
N VAL A 64 3.20 14.26 -5.17
CA VAL A 64 2.75 13.16 -6.03
C VAL A 64 1.31 12.75 -5.70
N SER A 65 0.88 12.89 -4.45
CA SER A 65 -0.51 12.62 -4.03
C SER A 65 -1.52 13.53 -4.74
N LEU A 66 -1.15 14.77 -5.08
CA LEU A 66 -2.00 15.65 -5.88
C LEU A 66 -2.18 15.14 -7.32
N LEU A 67 -1.17 14.46 -7.89
CA LEU A 67 -1.29 13.83 -9.21
C LEU A 67 -2.25 12.64 -9.16
N TYR A 68 -2.20 11.84 -8.09
CA TYR A 68 -3.15 10.75 -7.87
C TYR A 68 -4.57 11.26 -7.62
N LEU A 69 -4.72 12.32 -6.82
CA LEU A 69 -6.01 12.98 -6.58
C LEU A 69 -6.64 13.46 -7.88
N ALA A 70 -5.87 14.09 -8.77
CA ALA A 70 -6.37 14.54 -10.07
C ALA A 70 -6.94 13.38 -10.91
N GLU A 71 -6.27 12.22 -10.91
CA GLU A 71 -6.75 11.02 -11.60
C GLU A 71 -8.00 10.41 -10.93
N ILE A 72 -8.05 10.40 -9.60
CA ILE A 72 -9.23 9.95 -8.84
C ILE A 72 -10.43 10.84 -9.17
N LYS A 73 -10.28 12.17 -9.11
CA LYS A 73 -11.36 13.12 -9.44
C LYS A 73 -11.80 13.02 -10.90
N ARG A 74 -10.90 12.66 -11.82
CA ARG A 74 -11.27 12.37 -13.22
C ARG A 74 -12.19 11.14 -13.34
N ARG A 75 -12.04 10.13 -12.47
CA ARG A 75 -12.88 8.91 -12.44
C ARG A 75 -14.16 9.07 -11.62
N GLN A 76 -14.10 9.89 -10.58
CA GLN A 76 -15.19 10.19 -9.66
C GLN A 76 -15.06 11.65 -9.20
N PRO A 77 -15.78 12.60 -9.81
CA PRO A 77 -15.61 14.03 -9.53
C PRO A 77 -15.98 14.47 -8.11
N GLN A 78 -16.84 13.72 -7.43
CA GLN A 78 -17.37 14.04 -6.10
C GLN A 78 -17.33 12.80 -5.20
N GLY A 79 -17.12 13.02 -3.91
CA GLY A 79 -17.17 11.97 -2.90
C GLY A 79 -18.56 11.36 -2.68
N PRO A 80 -18.69 10.48 -1.67
CA PRO A 80 -17.62 10.07 -0.78
C PRO A 80 -16.60 9.14 -1.47
N TYR A 81 -15.34 9.21 -1.04
CA TYR A 81 -14.24 8.41 -1.60
C TYR A 81 -13.90 7.22 -0.72
N ILE A 82 -13.61 6.09 -1.37
CA ILE A 82 -13.00 4.91 -0.77
C ILE A 82 -11.62 4.75 -1.39
N ILE A 83 -10.59 4.84 -0.57
CA ILE A 83 -9.20 4.85 -0.99
C ILE A 83 -8.41 3.87 -0.14
N GLY A 84 -7.36 3.29 -0.71
CA GLY A 84 -6.50 2.40 0.03
C GLY A 84 -5.25 2.05 -0.72
N GLY A 85 -4.41 1.24 -0.09
CA GLY A 85 -3.23 0.72 -0.75
C GLY A 85 -2.46 -0.23 0.13
N TRP A 86 -1.60 -0.99 -0.54
CA TRP A 86 -0.71 -1.95 0.08
C TRP A 86 0.67 -1.37 0.28
N SER A 87 1.29 -1.63 1.44
CA SER A 87 2.65 -1.17 1.75
C SER A 87 2.76 0.36 1.61
N ALA A 88 3.71 0.86 0.79
CA ALA A 88 3.83 2.26 0.38
C ALA A 88 2.51 2.89 -0.09
N GLY A 89 1.67 2.09 -0.77
CA GLY A 89 0.38 2.54 -1.29
C GLY A 89 -0.57 3.01 -0.19
N GLY A 90 -0.51 2.44 1.02
CA GLY A 90 -1.33 2.91 2.15
C GLY A 90 -0.90 4.29 2.66
N VAL A 91 0.40 4.57 2.67
CA VAL A 91 0.93 5.91 3.01
C VAL A 91 0.51 6.94 1.97
N ILE A 92 0.62 6.60 0.68
CA ILE A 92 0.14 7.45 -0.42
C ILE A 92 -1.38 7.63 -0.33
N ALA A 93 -2.13 6.57 -0.01
CA ALA A 93 -3.57 6.64 0.17
C ALA A 93 -3.94 7.61 1.30
N TYR A 94 -3.23 7.57 2.42
CA TYR A 94 -3.41 8.54 3.50
C TYR A 94 -3.13 9.99 3.06
N ALA A 95 -2.04 10.23 2.33
CA ALA A 95 -1.73 11.57 1.82
C ALA A 95 -2.79 12.08 0.82
N VAL A 96 -3.32 11.20 -0.04
CA VAL A 96 -4.47 11.50 -0.91
C VAL A 96 -5.73 11.77 -0.09
N ALA A 97 -5.97 11.02 1.00
CA ALA A 97 -7.06 11.27 1.93
C ALA A 97 -7.00 12.67 2.49
N GLN A 98 -5.83 13.09 3.01
CA GLN A 98 -5.63 14.43 3.53
C GLN A 98 -5.91 15.51 2.48
N ALA A 99 -5.42 15.31 1.25
CA ALA A 99 -5.70 16.24 0.16
C ALA A 99 -7.20 16.33 -0.16
N LEU A 100 -7.93 15.21 -0.17
CA LEU A 100 -9.39 15.21 -0.31
C LEU A 100 -10.08 16.01 0.81
N LEU A 101 -9.70 15.75 2.07
CA LEU A 101 -10.27 16.45 3.22
C LEU A 101 -10.00 17.96 3.17
N ALA A 102 -8.78 18.36 2.80
CA ALA A 102 -8.41 19.77 2.63
C ALA A 102 -9.19 20.46 1.50
N ASN A 103 -9.69 19.70 0.52
CA ASN A 103 -10.55 20.19 -0.56
C ASN A 103 -12.05 20.13 -0.20
N GLY A 104 -12.40 19.85 1.05
CA GLY A 104 -13.79 19.78 1.52
C GLY A 104 -14.54 18.51 1.12
N GLU A 105 -13.83 17.51 0.60
CA GLU A 105 -14.43 16.23 0.20
C GLU A 105 -14.60 15.28 1.41
N GLU A 106 -15.41 14.24 1.21
CA GLU A 106 -15.62 13.17 2.20
C GLU A 106 -14.85 11.91 1.84
N VAL A 107 -14.14 11.33 2.80
CA VAL A 107 -13.52 10.01 2.70
C VAL A 107 -14.33 9.04 3.55
N GLU A 108 -15.07 8.14 2.90
CA GLU A 108 -15.92 7.14 3.58
C GLU A 108 -15.08 6.03 4.23
N ARG A 109 -13.96 5.67 3.59
CA ARG A 109 -13.05 4.65 4.12
C ARG A 109 -11.62 4.82 3.61
N LEU A 110 -10.67 4.60 4.52
CA LEU A 110 -9.27 4.34 4.21
C LEU A 110 -8.96 2.85 4.47
N LEU A 111 -8.45 2.15 3.46
CA LEU A 111 -8.00 0.76 3.58
C LEU A 111 -6.46 0.72 3.62
N LEU A 112 -5.91 0.20 4.71
CA LEU A 112 -4.47 0.01 4.88
C LEU A 112 -4.17 -1.48 4.75
N LEU A 113 -3.57 -1.89 3.65
CA LEU A 113 -3.24 -3.31 3.43
C LEU A 113 -1.78 -3.49 3.83
N ASP A 114 -1.54 -4.05 5.02
CA ASP A 114 -0.20 -4.30 5.57
C ASP A 114 0.76 -3.11 5.37
N SER A 115 0.31 -1.91 5.74
CA SER A 115 1.02 -0.66 5.49
C SER A 115 1.70 -0.13 6.74
N PRO A 116 3.01 0.18 6.70
CA PRO A 116 3.68 0.77 7.86
C PRO A 116 3.15 2.19 8.12
N CYS A 117 3.07 2.58 9.39
CA CYS A 117 2.83 3.98 9.72
C CYS A 117 4.04 4.83 9.31
N PRO A 118 3.85 5.96 8.59
CA PRO A 118 4.96 6.78 8.10
C PRO A 118 5.64 7.62 9.20
N VAL A 119 5.12 7.67 10.42
CA VAL A 119 5.70 8.46 11.52
C VAL A 119 7.02 7.84 11.97
N ASN A 120 8.11 8.60 11.87
CA ASN A 120 9.47 8.17 12.23
C ASN A 120 9.90 6.87 11.52
N LEU A 121 9.44 6.67 10.28
CA LEU A 121 9.72 5.47 9.51
C LEU A 121 11.19 5.46 9.04
N ALA A 122 12.01 4.61 9.66
CA ALA A 122 13.39 4.45 9.25
C ALA A 122 13.48 3.88 7.81
N PRO A 123 14.47 4.32 7.00
CA PRO A 123 14.62 3.84 5.64
C PRO A 123 14.94 2.35 5.60
N LEU A 124 14.36 1.64 4.63
CA LEU A 124 14.71 0.24 4.38
C LEU A 124 16.07 0.16 3.69
N PRO A 125 16.99 -0.68 4.18
CA PRO A 125 18.33 -0.77 3.60
C PRO A 125 18.28 -1.45 2.24
N GLN A 126 19.20 -1.06 1.34
CA GLN A 126 19.21 -1.55 -0.04
C GLN A 126 19.28 -3.09 -0.12
N ARG A 127 20.07 -3.71 0.76
CA ARG A 127 20.22 -5.17 0.84
C ARG A 127 18.90 -5.92 1.02
N LEU A 128 17.88 -5.30 1.62
CA LEU A 128 16.60 -5.97 1.85
C LEU A 128 15.81 -6.16 0.56
N HIS A 129 15.67 -5.13 -0.27
CA HIS A 129 14.92 -5.27 -1.51
C HIS A 129 15.69 -6.05 -2.58
N VAL A 130 17.03 -6.03 -2.54
CA VAL A 130 17.87 -6.95 -3.33
C VAL A 130 17.59 -8.39 -2.92
N PHE A 131 17.63 -8.70 -1.62
CA PHE A 131 17.28 -10.02 -1.09
C PHE A 131 15.87 -10.46 -1.52
N PHE A 132 14.86 -9.61 -1.36
CA PHE A 132 13.49 -9.93 -1.80
C PHE A 132 13.39 -10.22 -3.30
N ASN A 133 14.17 -9.53 -4.13
CA ASN A 133 14.25 -9.84 -5.55
C ASN A 133 14.88 -11.22 -5.77
N GLU A 134 15.99 -11.54 -5.11
CA GLU A 134 16.70 -12.82 -5.24
C GLU A 134 15.83 -14.03 -4.85
N ILE A 135 15.00 -13.89 -3.81
CA ILE A 135 14.09 -14.94 -3.37
C ILE A 135 12.73 -14.93 -4.11
N GLY A 136 12.58 -14.11 -5.16
CA GLY A 136 11.40 -14.13 -6.03
C GLY A 136 10.13 -13.52 -5.42
N LEU A 137 10.26 -12.58 -4.48
CA LEU A 137 9.10 -11.87 -3.92
C LEU A 137 8.67 -10.65 -4.73
N LEU A 138 9.57 -10.08 -5.53
CA LEU A 138 9.29 -8.90 -6.35
C LEU A 138 8.96 -9.27 -7.81
N GLY A 139 8.19 -8.41 -8.46
CA GLY A 139 7.88 -8.53 -9.89
C GLY A 139 7.15 -9.83 -10.24
N THR A 140 7.70 -10.59 -11.20
CA THR A 140 7.10 -11.86 -11.67
C THR A 140 7.45 -13.05 -10.78
N GLY A 141 8.27 -12.85 -9.75
CA GLY A 141 8.86 -13.90 -8.93
C GLY A 141 10.04 -14.63 -9.58
N ASP A 142 10.39 -14.28 -10.81
CA ASP A 142 11.63 -14.69 -11.48
C ASP A 142 12.62 -13.52 -11.49
N PRO A 143 13.70 -13.56 -10.69
CA PRO A 143 14.67 -12.47 -10.61
C PRO A 143 15.31 -12.14 -11.96
N SER A 144 15.39 -13.11 -12.89
CA SER A 144 15.95 -12.92 -14.23
C SER A 144 15.03 -12.15 -15.17
N LYS A 145 13.73 -12.09 -14.85
CA LYS A 145 12.70 -11.38 -15.61
C LYS A 145 12.24 -10.09 -14.94
N THR A 146 12.87 -9.71 -13.84
CA THR A 146 12.57 -8.44 -13.16
C THR A 146 12.82 -7.27 -14.11
N PRO A 147 11.81 -6.41 -14.38
CA PRO A 147 12.00 -5.27 -15.25
C PRO A 147 13.08 -4.32 -14.71
N LYS A 148 13.92 -3.77 -15.62
CA LYS A 148 15.04 -2.89 -15.25
C LYS A 148 14.62 -1.65 -14.44
N TRP A 149 13.36 -1.23 -14.56
CA TRP A 149 12.80 -0.09 -13.84
C TRP A 149 12.32 -0.42 -12.42
N LEU A 150 12.09 -1.70 -12.09
CA LEU A 150 11.42 -2.08 -10.84
C LEU A 150 12.25 -1.74 -9.60
N LEU A 151 13.49 -2.21 -9.50
CA LEU A 151 14.35 -1.96 -8.33
C LEU A 151 14.68 -0.48 -8.15
N PRO A 152 15.01 0.29 -9.22
CA PRO A 152 15.16 1.73 -9.11
C PRO A 152 13.89 2.44 -8.62
N HIS A 153 12.72 2.03 -9.09
CA HIS A 153 11.46 2.60 -8.61
C HIS A 153 11.17 2.24 -7.15
N PHE A 154 11.41 0.99 -6.76
CA PHE A 154 11.25 0.56 -5.38
C PHE A 154 12.15 1.37 -4.43
N SER A 155 13.40 1.63 -4.85
CA SER A 155 14.32 2.51 -4.13
C SER A 155 13.81 3.95 -4.03
N ALA A 156 13.28 4.51 -5.13
CA ALA A 156 12.71 5.86 -5.14
C ALA A 156 11.47 5.98 -4.22
N ALA A 157 10.62 4.95 -4.20
CA ALA A 157 9.47 4.88 -3.30
C ALA A 157 9.91 4.79 -1.83
N ILE A 158 10.87 3.94 -1.48
CA ILE A 158 11.42 3.85 -0.11
C ILE A 158 11.98 5.21 0.34
N ARG A 159 12.75 5.87 -0.52
CA ARG A 159 13.29 7.19 -0.23
C ARG A 159 12.17 8.19 0.02
N SER A 160 11.19 8.27 -0.88
CA SER A 160 10.06 9.20 -0.76
C SER A 160 9.23 8.93 0.50
N LEU A 161 9.08 7.67 0.93
CA LEU A 161 8.42 7.32 2.18
C LEU A 161 9.23 7.76 3.41
N SER A 162 10.54 7.62 3.36
CA SER A 162 11.43 7.96 4.48
C SER A 162 11.56 9.47 4.65
N ASP A 163 11.49 10.22 3.55
CA ASP A 163 11.52 11.68 3.51
C ASP A 163 10.13 12.30 3.83
N TYR A 164 9.07 11.50 3.97
CA TYR A 164 7.70 11.99 4.19
C TYR A 164 7.45 12.34 5.66
N GLU A 165 6.99 13.57 5.92
CA GLU A 165 6.63 14.05 7.25
C GLU A 165 5.10 14.16 7.40
N PRO A 166 4.42 13.07 7.79
CA PRO A 166 2.96 13.05 7.84
C PRO A 166 2.41 13.98 8.92
N GLN A 167 1.38 14.75 8.57
CA GLN A 167 0.55 15.48 9.53
C GLN A 167 -0.68 14.66 9.93
N PRO A 168 -1.19 14.80 11.17
CA PRO A 168 -2.49 14.25 11.56
C PRO A 168 -3.62 14.76 10.67
N SER A 169 -4.60 13.89 10.42
CA SER A 169 -5.74 14.23 9.55
C SER A 169 -6.60 15.35 10.15
N LEU A 170 -7.16 16.19 9.26
CA LEU A 170 -8.03 17.32 9.65
C LEU A 170 -9.30 16.89 10.41
N LYS A 171 -9.78 15.67 10.15
CA LYS A 171 -10.87 15.00 10.86
C LYS A 171 -10.60 13.50 10.89
N PRO A 172 -11.12 12.76 11.88
CA PRO A 172 -11.00 11.32 11.94
C PRO A 172 -11.45 10.66 10.62
N ILE A 173 -10.67 9.68 10.18
CA ILE A 173 -10.94 8.90 8.97
C ILE A 173 -11.33 7.50 9.43
N LYS A 174 -12.46 6.99 8.93
CA LYS A 174 -12.87 5.60 9.15
C LYS A 174 -11.87 4.70 8.45
N THR A 175 -11.05 4.00 9.22
CA THR A 175 -9.93 3.22 8.69
C THR A 175 -10.12 1.75 9.00
N TYR A 176 -9.86 0.91 8.00
CA TYR A 176 -9.78 -0.54 8.19
C TYR A 176 -8.39 -1.00 7.75
N ALA A 177 -7.60 -1.48 8.71
CA ALA A 177 -6.26 -1.98 8.45
C ALA A 177 -6.24 -3.51 8.45
N ILE A 178 -5.54 -4.10 7.50
CA ILE A 178 -5.39 -5.55 7.35
C ILE A 178 -3.94 -5.88 7.59
N TRP A 179 -3.67 -6.69 8.62
CA TRP A 179 -2.32 -7.09 9.00
C TRP A 179 -2.08 -8.56 8.69
N CYS A 180 -0.89 -8.90 8.21
CA CYS A 180 -0.49 -10.30 8.04
C CYS A 180 0.24 -10.80 9.30
N ARG A 181 0.09 -12.07 9.66
CA ARG A 181 0.76 -12.62 10.84
C ARG A 181 2.24 -12.93 10.59
N ASP A 182 2.55 -13.41 9.41
CA ASP A 182 3.82 -14.06 9.17
C ASP A 182 4.87 -13.06 8.68
N GLY A 183 6.12 -13.27 9.09
CA GLY A 183 7.27 -12.59 8.51
C GLY A 183 7.76 -13.29 7.23
N VAL A 184 8.51 -12.58 6.40
CA VAL A 184 9.16 -13.20 5.22
C VAL A 184 10.18 -14.27 5.64
N ALA A 185 10.83 -14.10 6.79
CA ALA A 185 11.85 -15.00 7.31
C ALA A 185 11.68 -15.21 8.83
N GLY A 186 10.45 -15.52 9.23
CA GLY A 186 10.05 -15.59 10.64
C GLY A 186 10.44 -16.90 11.34
N ASN A 187 10.76 -17.96 10.61
CA ASN A 187 11.07 -19.28 11.18
C ASN A 187 12.59 -19.51 11.32
N PRO A 188 13.01 -20.37 12.27
CA PRO A 188 14.40 -20.80 12.36
C PRO A 188 14.88 -21.44 11.05
N GLY A 189 15.99 -20.92 10.52
CA GLY A 189 16.61 -21.44 9.28
C GLY A 189 16.09 -20.81 7.99
N ASP A 190 15.08 -19.92 8.05
CA ASP A 190 14.65 -19.17 6.87
C ASP A 190 15.82 -18.32 6.33
N PRO A 191 15.95 -18.21 4.98
CA PRO A 191 16.96 -17.33 4.39
C PRO A 191 16.70 -15.89 4.84
N ARG A 192 17.76 -15.17 5.18
CA ARG A 192 17.70 -13.76 5.59
C ARG A 192 18.63 -12.91 4.73
N PRO A 193 18.37 -11.59 4.62
CA PRO A 193 19.31 -10.69 3.97
C PRO A 193 20.71 -10.79 4.57
N PRO A 194 21.77 -10.51 3.78
CA PRO A 194 23.13 -10.49 4.29
C PRO A 194 23.25 -9.62 5.56
N PRO A 195 24.03 -10.04 6.57
CA PRO A 195 24.19 -9.26 7.79
C PRO A 195 24.85 -7.91 7.49
N ALA A 196 24.55 -6.91 8.31
CA ALA A 196 25.24 -5.64 8.34
C ALA A 196 25.93 -5.47 9.71
N GLU A 197 26.89 -4.55 9.80
CA GLU A 197 27.51 -4.19 11.08
C GLU A 197 26.50 -3.53 12.03
N GLU A 198 25.60 -2.73 11.46
CA GLU A 198 24.51 -2.07 12.18
C GLU A 198 23.31 -2.99 12.37
N GLU A 199 22.55 -2.73 13.43
CA GLU A 199 21.32 -3.46 13.74
C GLU A 199 20.25 -3.24 12.66
N ASP A 200 19.50 -4.31 12.32
CA ASP A 200 18.38 -4.21 11.39
C ASP A 200 17.36 -3.14 11.88
N PRO A 201 16.97 -2.18 11.03
CA PRO A 201 16.02 -1.15 11.44
C PRO A 201 14.63 -1.75 11.69
N ALA A 202 13.81 -1.07 12.50
CA ALA A 202 12.50 -1.59 12.90
C ALA A 202 11.59 -1.99 11.71
N PRO A 203 11.50 -1.23 10.61
CA PRO A 203 10.69 -1.62 9.45
C PRO A 203 11.20 -2.88 8.75
N MET A 204 12.52 -3.12 8.76
CA MET A 204 13.11 -4.35 8.24
C MET A 204 12.74 -5.55 9.11
N LYS A 205 12.83 -5.41 10.44
CA LYS A 205 12.40 -6.46 11.39
C LYS A 205 10.91 -6.76 11.25
N TRP A 206 10.08 -5.73 11.06
CA TRP A 206 8.64 -5.85 10.86
C TRP A 206 8.27 -6.65 9.59
N LEU A 207 9.08 -6.54 8.52
CA LEU A 207 8.89 -7.34 7.29
C LEU A 207 9.41 -8.78 7.43
N LEU A 208 10.51 -8.98 8.17
CA LEU A 208 11.17 -10.28 8.24
C LEU A 208 10.60 -11.20 9.30
N ASN A 209 10.19 -10.68 10.46
CA ASN A 209 9.80 -11.49 11.61
C ASN A 209 8.29 -11.69 11.68
N HIS A 210 7.86 -12.79 12.31
CA HIS A 210 6.46 -12.97 12.69
C HIS A 210 6.01 -11.83 13.60
N ARG A 211 4.79 -11.33 13.38
CA ARG A 211 4.23 -10.20 14.11
C ARG A 211 3.27 -10.67 15.18
N THR A 212 3.14 -9.87 16.23
CA THR A 212 2.23 -10.14 17.36
C THR A 212 1.35 -8.95 17.70
N ASP A 213 1.69 -7.75 17.21
CA ASP A 213 0.87 -6.55 17.36
C ASP A 213 0.09 -6.30 16.06
N PHE A 214 -1.23 -6.33 16.20
CA PHE A 214 -2.19 -6.14 15.11
C PHE A 214 -3.17 -5.00 15.42
N THR A 215 -2.75 -4.06 16.27
CA THR A 215 -3.51 -2.85 16.61
C THR A 215 -3.25 -1.74 15.59
N ASP A 216 -3.35 -0.47 15.98
CA ASP A 216 -3.19 0.65 15.05
C ASP A 216 -1.75 0.82 14.54
N ASN A 217 -0.74 0.23 15.20
CA ASN A 217 0.67 0.33 14.78
C ASN A 217 1.11 1.79 14.56
N GLY A 218 0.59 2.71 15.39
CA GLY A 218 0.84 4.15 15.30
C GLY A 218 -0.02 4.88 14.30
N TRP A 219 -0.91 4.22 13.54
CA TRP A 219 -1.80 4.91 12.60
C TRP A 219 -2.88 5.74 13.29
N ALA A 220 -3.23 5.46 14.55
CA ALA A 220 -4.27 6.21 15.26
C ALA A 220 -3.90 7.69 15.45
N GLN A 221 -2.60 8.00 15.55
CA GLN A 221 -2.12 9.39 15.64
C GLN A 221 -2.36 10.19 14.34
N LEU A 222 -2.51 9.49 13.21
CA LEU A 222 -2.73 10.09 11.90
C LEU A 222 -4.23 10.07 11.53
N CYS A 223 -4.88 8.92 11.66
CA CYS A 223 -6.26 8.70 11.21
C CYS A 223 -7.32 9.02 12.27
N GLY A 224 -6.92 9.20 13.54
CA GLY A 224 -7.83 9.18 14.67
C GLY A 224 -8.23 7.76 15.09
N ASN A 225 -9.13 7.65 16.06
CA ASN A 225 -9.43 6.39 16.75
C ASN A 225 -10.53 5.54 16.09
N GLU A 226 -11.10 5.97 14.95
CA GLU A 226 -12.10 5.21 14.19
C GLU A 226 -11.45 4.12 13.32
N MET A 227 -10.67 3.24 13.96
CA MET A 227 -9.95 2.15 13.31
C MET A 227 -10.54 0.78 13.64
N LYS A 228 -10.57 -0.09 12.64
CA LYS A 228 -10.86 -1.52 12.76
C LYS A 228 -9.76 -2.33 12.08
N PHE A 229 -9.62 -3.58 12.49
CA PHE A 229 -8.48 -4.41 12.11
C PHE A 229 -8.93 -5.79 11.65
N GLY A 230 -8.43 -6.22 10.49
CA GLY A 230 -8.45 -7.60 10.03
C GLY A 230 -7.07 -8.22 10.18
N VAL A 231 -6.99 -9.51 10.49
CA VAL A 231 -5.70 -10.22 10.62
C VAL A 231 -5.73 -11.50 9.80
N MET A 232 -4.80 -11.64 8.86
CA MET A 232 -4.74 -12.77 7.93
C MET A 232 -3.43 -13.56 8.01
N GLY A 233 -3.43 -14.74 7.41
CA GLY A 233 -2.22 -15.55 7.25
C GLY A 233 -1.31 -15.00 6.16
N GLY A 234 -0.10 -15.56 6.07
CA GLY A 234 0.90 -15.13 5.10
C GLY A 234 1.69 -13.93 5.59
N ASN A 235 2.63 -13.49 4.76
CA ASN A 235 3.46 -12.32 4.97
C ASN A 235 3.09 -11.15 4.07
N HIS A 236 3.81 -10.05 4.26
CA HIS A 236 3.66 -8.79 3.53
C HIS A 236 3.46 -8.95 2.01
N PHE A 237 4.13 -9.91 1.37
CA PHE A 237 4.06 -10.14 -0.07
C PHE A 237 3.07 -11.23 -0.46
N THR A 238 2.99 -12.31 0.32
CA THR A 238 2.12 -13.44 -0.03
C THR A 238 0.64 -13.10 0.14
N MET A 239 0.28 -12.07 0.91
CA MET A 239 -1.11 -11.59 1.01
C MET A 239 -1.72 -11.22 -0.35
N MET A 240 -0.87 -10.77 -1.29
CA MET A 240 -1.26 -10.39 -2.65
C MET A 240 -1.19 -11.58 -3.63
N LYS A 241 -1.12 -12.82 -3.13
CA LYS A 241 -1.03 -14.04 -3.94
C LYS A 241 -1.99 -15.10 -3.43
N GLU A 242 -2.42 -15.99 -4.30
CA GLU A 242 -3.19 -17.17 -3.89
C GLU A 242 -2.34 -18.08 -2.97
N PRO A 243 -2.94 -18.69 -1.93
CA PRO A 243 -4.37 -18.64 -1.58
C PRO A 243 -4.79 -17.42 -0.74
N HIS A 244 -3.84 -16.65 -0.20
CA HIS A 244 -4.11 -15.57 0.76
C HIS A 244 -4.92 -14.41 0.18
N ALA A 245 -4.82 -14.16 -1.13
CA ALA A 245 -5.61 -13.14 -1.81
C ALA A 245 -7.13 -13.32 -1.61
N GLN A 246 -7.60 -14.56 -1.43
CA GLN A 246 -9.00 -14.85 -1.11
C GLN A 246 -9.40 -14.36 0.28
N GLU A 247 -8.55 -14.57 1.28
CA GLU A 247 -8.76 -14.04 2.63
C GLU A 247 -8.68 -12.51 2.64
N LEU A 248 -7.73 -11.93 1.91
CA LEU A 248 -7.61 -10.48 1.72
C LEU A 248 -8.90 -9.88 1.13
N GLY A 249 -9.47 -10.50 0.09
CA GLY A 249 -10.73 -10.06 -0.51
C GLY A 249 -11.90 -10.04 0.48
N LYS A 250 -12.01 -11.06 1.35
CA LYS A 250 -13.03 -11.12 2.41
C LYS A 250 -12.84 -10.04 3.47
N LEU A 251 -11.59 -9.78 3.88
CA LEU A 251 -11.30 -8.72 4.84
C LEU A 251 -11.54 -7.32 4.24
N ILE A 252 -11.32 -7.13 2.94
CA ILE A 252 -11.71 -5.91 2.25
C ILE A 252 -13.24 -5.77 2.25
N GLN A 253 -14.00 -6.82 1.95
CA GLN A 253 -15.47 -6.82 2.05
C GLN A 253 -15.95 -6.45 3.46
N GLU A 254 -15.38 -7.08 4.49
CA GLU A 254 -15.66 -6.75 5.89
C GLU A 254 -15.36 -5.28 6.20
N GLY A 255 -14.20 -4.79 5.76
CA GLY A 255 -13.80 -3.40 5.90
C GLY A 255 -14.76 -2.43 5.22
N LEU A 256 -15.37 -2.82 4.11
CA LEU A 256 -16.38 -2.03 3.39
C LEU A 256 -17.80 -2.22 3.91
N GLN A 257 -18.03 -3.22 4.77
CA GLN A 257 -19.31 -3.61 5.33
C GLN A 257 -20.31 -4.06 4.26
N ILE A 258 -19.88 -4.95 3.35
CA ILE A 258 -20.67 -5.53 2.25
C ILE A 258 -20.59 -7.05 2.20
#